data_AF-A0A1H9XZE7-F1
#
_entry.id   AF-A0A1H9XZE7-F1
#
_cell.length_a   1.000
_cell.length_b   1.000
_cell.length_c   1.000
_cell.angle_alpha   90.00
_cell.angle_beta   90.00
_cell.angle_gamma   90.00
#
_symmetry.space_group_name_H-M   'P 1'
#
loop_
_entity.id
_entity.type
_entity.pdbx_description
1 polymer ?
#
loop_
_entity_poly.entity_id
_entity_poly.type
_entity_poly.pdbx_seq_one_letter_code
_entity_poly.pdbx_strand_id
1 'polypeptide(L)'
;MRSHCGGQRRAFNWGLARIKANLEQRAAEKTYGVAEDELTPPVSWSAYGMRKDWNQAKDTVAPWWAENSKEAYSSGLANLATALGNWADSKRGERKG
;
A
#
# COMPACT_ATOMS: atom_id res chain seq x y z
N MET A 1 -14.66 -12.96 -15.34
CA MET A 1 -13.71 -13.28 -14.25
C MET A 1 -12.31 -12.69 -14.42
N ARG A 2 -11.69 -12.67 -15.62
CA ARG A 2 -10.28 -12.23 -15.81
C ARG A 2 -10.02 -10.73 -15.55
N SER A 3 -10.96 -9.83 -15.85
CA SER A 3 -10.79 -8.39 -15.62
C SER A 3 -10.71 -8.04 -14.11
N HIS A 4 -11.54 -8.67 -13.27
CA HIS A 4 -11.59 -8.38 -11.82
C HIS A 4 -10.32 -8.78 -11.08
N CYS A 5 -9.71 -9.93 -11.42
CA CYS A 5 -8.40 -10.30 -10.88
C CYS A 5 -7.31 -9.29 -11.26
N GLY A 6 -7.41 -8.68 -12.45
CA GLY A 6 -6.52 -7.60 -12.88
C GLY A 6 -6.66 -6.35 -12.02
N GLY A 7 -7.89 -5.93 -11.72
CA GLY A 7 -8.17 -4.78 -10.85
C GLY A 7 -7.60 -4.95 -9.43
N GLN A 8 -7.84 -6.12 -8.84
CA GLN A 8 -7.32 -6.45 -7.50
C GLN A 8 -5.79 -6.41 -7.46
N ARG A 9 -5.13 -7.08 -8.40
CA ARG A 9 -3.67 -7.12 -8.47
C ARG A 9 -3.08 -5.73 -8.73
N ARG A 10 -3.76 -4.90 -9.53
CA ARG A 10 -3.32 -3.54 -9.80
C ARG A 10 -3.33 -2.67 -8.55
N ALA A 11 -4.41 -2.68 -7.78
CA ALA A 11 -4.48 -1.92 -6.52
C ALA A 11 -3.47 -2.42 -5.49
N PHE A 12 -3.32 -3.74 -5.35
CA PHE A 12 -2.31 -4.33 -4.46
C PHE A 12 -0.89 -3.88 -4.83
N ASN A 13 -0.49 -4.03 -6.09
CA ASN A 13 0.85 -3.67 -6.54
C ASN A 13 1.12 -2.18 -6.43
N TRP A 14 0.12 -1.34 -6.76
CA TRP A 14 0.23 0.10 -6.63
C TRP A 14 0.45 0.53 -5.17
N GLY A 15 -0.35 -0.02 -4.24
CA GLY A 15 -0.20 0.28 -2.82
C GLY A 15 1.15 -0.20 -2.26
N LEU A 16 1.58 -1.41 -2.66
CA LEU A 16 2.87 -1.97 -2.25
C LEU A 16 4.04 -1.09 -2.72
N ALA A 17 4.04 -0.65 -3.98
CA ALA A 17 5.07 0.21 -4.52
C ALA A 17 5.15 1.55 -3.77
N ARG A 18 4.00 2.16 -3.47
CA ARG A 18 3.92 3.41 -2.70
C ARG A 18 4.49 3.27 -1.29
N ILE A 19 4.15 2.18 -0.60
CA ILE A 19 4.60 1.93 0.78
C ILE A 19 6.10 1.63 0.80
N LYS A 20 6.58 0.83 -0.15
CA LYS A 20 8.00 0.57 -0.31
C LYS A 20 8.78 1.86 -0.53
N ALA A 21 8.34 2.72 -1.45
CA ALA A 21 9.00 4.00 -1.71
C ALA A 21 9.03 4.92 -0.48
N ASN A 22 7.94 4.98 0.30
CA ASN A 22 7.90 5.76 1.54
C ASN A 22 8.89 5.22 2.59
N LEU A 23 8.97 3.89 2.75
CA LEU A 23 9.93 3.27 3.67
C LEU A 23 11.38 3.48 3.22
N GLU A 24 11.66 3.36 1.93
CA GLU A 24 12.99 3.60 1.35
C GLU A 24 13.41 5.06 1.51
N GLN A 25 12.50 6.00 1.26
CA GLN A 25 12.74 7.43 1.47
C GLN A 25 13.08 7.72 2.95
N ARG A 26 12.26 7.23 3.88
CA ARG A 26 12.50 7.38 5.32
C ARG A 26 13.80 6.73 5.77
N ALA A 27 14.16 5.58 5.18
CA ALA A 27 15.43 4.91 5.46
C ALA A 27 16.62 5.74 4.94
N ALA A 28 16.52 6.30 3.73
CA ALA A 28 17.52 7.19 3.17
C ALA A 28 17.71 8.44 4.03
N GLU A 29 16.62 9.11 4.42
CA GLU A 29 16.63 10.28 5.31
C GLU A 29 17.41 10.07 6.61
N LYS A 30 17.25 8.89 7.21
CA LYS A 30 18.04 8.50 8.39
C LYS A 30 19.54 8.38 8.10
N THR A 31 19.96 7.99 6.89
CA THR A 31 21.39 7.83 6.56
C THR A 31 22.14 9.16 6.47
N TYR A 32 21.45 10.27 6.19
CA TYR A 32 22.03 11.61 6.17
C TYR A 32 21.57 12.47 7.36
N GLY A 33 21.08 11.83 8.43
CA GLY A 33 20.93 12.46 9.75
C GLY A 33 19.65 13.27 9.96
N VAL A 34 18.62 13.09 9.13
CA VAL A 34 17.31 13.72 9.36
C VAL A 34 16.69 13.20 10.66
N ALA A 35 16.21 14.11 11.50
CA ALA A 35 15.57 13.78 12.77
C ALA A 35 14.25 13.02 12.55
N GLU A 36 13.82 12.22 13.52
CA GLU A 36 12.67 11.33 13.36
C GLU A 36 11.35 12.08 13.08
N ASP A 37 11.18 13.25 13.68
CA ASP A 37 10.04 14.16 13.52
C ASP A 37 10.07 14.94 12.18
N GLU A 38 11.21 14.97 11.50
CA GLU A 38 11.40 15.63 10.20
C GLU A 38 11.36 14.65 9.02
N LEU A 39 11.29 13.34 9.29
CA LEU A 39 11.19 12.32 8.23
C LEU A 39 9.92 12.50 7.40
N THR A 40 10.01 12.11 6.12
CA THR A 40 8.85 11.99 5.22
C THR A 40 7.71 11.28 5.95
N PRO A 41 6.52 11.90 6.07
CA PRO A 41 5.42 11.34 6.85
C PRO A 41 5.09 9.89 6.43
N PRO A 42 4.83 8.99 7.39
CA PRO A 42 4.50 7.61 7.07
C PRO A 42 3.16 7.55 6.33
N VAL A 43 3.07 6.70 5.32
CA VAL A 43 1.80 6.40 4.66
C VAL A 43 0.97 5.41 5.49
N SER A 44 -0.35 5.59 5.53
CA SER A 44 -1.22 4.68 6.29
C SER A 44 -1.25 3.29 5.68
N TRP A 45 -1.06 2.26 6.51
CA TRP A 45 -1.20 0.87 6.09
C TRP A 45 -2.60 0.29 6.34
N SER A 46 -3.51 1.08 6.89
CA SER A 46 -4.89 0.64 7.09
C SER A 46 -5.61 0.49 5.75
N ALA A 47 -6.48 -0.51 5.62
CA ALA A 47 -7.28 -0.70 4.40
C ALA A 47 -8.11 0.56 4.07
N TYR A 48 -8.60 1.27 5.09
CA TYR A 48 -9.33 2.53 4.92
C TYR A 48 -8.44 3.64 4.35
N GLY A 49 -7.26 3.86 4.94
CA GLY A 49 -6.30 4.87 4.46
C GLY A 49 -5.85 4.58 3.03
N MET A 50 -5.52 3.33 2.74
CA MET A 50 -5.17 2.89 1.39
C MET A 50 -6.31 3.10 0.38
N ARG A 51 -7.56 2.85 0.76
CA ARG A 51 -8.73 3.09 -0.11
C ARG A 51 -8.92 4.57 -0.39
N LYS A 52 -8.68 5.44 0.60
CA LYS A 52 -8.72 6.90 0.42
C LYS A 52 -7.66 7.37 -0.57
N ASP A 53 -6.44 6.86 -0.47
CA ASP A 53 -5.36 7.19 -1.40
C ASP A 53 -5.65 6.63 -2.81
N TRP A 54 -6.13 5.39 -2.90
CA TRP A 54 -6.52 4.78 -4.18
C TRP A 54 -7.59 5.59 -4.89
N ASN A 55 -8.61 6.08 -4.18
CA ASN A 55 -9.66 6.89 -4.77
C ASN A 55 -9.14 8.19 -5.41
N GLN A 56 -8.04 8.76 -4.92
CA GLN A 56 -7.40 9.94 -5.49
C GLN A 56 -6.54 9.60 -6.72
N ALA A 57 -6.01 8.37 -6.79
CA ALA A 57 -5.07 7.97 -7.82
C ALA A 57 -5.68 7.12 -8.96
N LYS A 58 -6.84 6.48 -8.72
CA LYS A 58 -7.40 5.44 -9.60
C LYS A 58 -7.64 5.92 -11.03
N ASP A 59 -8.03 7.17 -11.23
CA ASP A 59 -8.31 7.71 -12.57
C ASP A 59 -7.02 7.82 -13.41
N THR A 60 -5.87 8.02 -12.77
CA THR A 60 -4.56 8.04 -13.42
C THR A 60 -3.93 6.65 -13.49
N VAL A 61 -4.01 5.88 -12.40
CA VAL A 61 -3.34 4.59 -12.28
C VAL A 61 -4.08 3.51 -13.06
N ALA A 62 -5.41 3.49 -13.03
CA ALA A 62 -6.23 2.55 -13.73
C ALA A 62 -7.40 3.29 -14.40
N PRO A 63 -7.20 3.98 -15.54
CA PRO A 63 -8.27 4.69 -16.24
C PRO A 63 -9.46 3.78 -16.62
N TRP A 64 -9.20 2.48 -16.76
CA TRP A 64 -10.20 1.42 -16.97
C TRP A 64 -10.90 0.98 -15.68
N TRP A 65 -10.75 1.69 -14.55
CA TRP A 65 -11.16 1.14 -13.26
C TRP A 65 -12.64 0.82 -13.17
N ALA A 66 -13.47 1.62 -13.88
CA ALA A 66 -14.92 1.51 -13.94
C ALA A 66 -15.40 0.23 -14.65
N GLU A 67 -14.55 -0.43 -15.44
CA GLU A 67 -14.85 -1.73 -16.05
C GLU A 67 -14.87 -2.88 -15.03
N ASN A 68 -14.43 -2.60 -13.79
CA ASN A 68 -14.35 -3.56 -12.70
C ASN A 68 -15.14 -3.09 -11.48
N SER A 69 -15.61 -4.05 -10.68
CA SER A 69 -16.24 -3.72 -9.40
C SER A 69 -15.27 -2.99 -8.48
N LYS A 70 -15.75 -1.97 -7.77
CA LYS A 70 -15.02 -1.27 -6.71
C LYS A 70 -14.48 -2.23 -5.64
N GLU A 71 -15.16 -3.37 -5.47
CA GLU A 71 -14.78 -4.39 -4.50
C GLU A 71 -13.49 -5.10 -4.90
N ALA A 72 -13.19 -5.25 -6.20
CA ALA A 72 -11.92 -5.84 -6.63
C ALA A 72 -10.71 -5.06 -6.10
N TYR A 73 -10.76 -3.72 -6.20
CA TYR A 73 -9.72 -2.85 -5.66
C TYR A 73 -9.70 -2.85 -4.14
N SER A 74 -10.87 -2.78 -3.51
CA SER A 74 -11.01 -2.76 -2.06
C SER A 74 -10.44 -4.03 -1.42
N SER A 75 -10.71 -5.20 -2.00
CA SER A 75 -10.12 -6.48 -1.58
C SER A 75 -8.61 -6.52 -1.80
N GLY A 76 -8.10 -5.94 -2.89
CA GLY A 76 -6.66 -5.85 -3.15
C GLY A 76 -5.92 -5.05 -2.08
N LEU A 77 -6.48 -3.90 -1.69
CA LEU A 77 -5.92 -3.05 -0.63
C LEU A 77 -6.07 -3.66 0.75
N ALA A 78 -7.19 -4.35 1.03
CA ALA A 78 -7.37 -5.08 2.29
C ALA A 78 -6.32 -6.19 2.44
N ASN A 79 -6.09 -6.98 1.39
CA ASN A 79 -5.07 -8.02 1.40
C ASN A 79 -3.65 -7.43 1.60
N LEU A 80 -3.37 -6.28 1.01
CA LEU A 80 -2.11 -5.56 1.22
C LEU A 80 -1.95 -5.13 2.68
N ALA A 81 -2.98 -4.54 3.29
CA ALA A 81 -2.97 -4.12 4.68
C ALA A 81 -2.67 -5.31 5.62
N THR A 82 -3.34 -6.45 5.41
CA THR A 82 -3.07 -7.69 6.16
C THR A 82 -1.65 -8.18 5.93
N ALA A 83 -1.15 -8.21 4.69
CA ALA A 83 0.20 -8.66 4.38
C ALA A 83 1.28 -7.81 5.06
N LEU A 84 1.09 -6.48 5.10
CA LEU A 84 2.01 -5.56 5.77
C LEU A 84 1.97 -5.70 7.29
N GLY A 85 0.78 -5.90 7.88
CA GLY A 85 0.66 -6.23 9.29
C GLY A 85 1.44 -7.51 9.63
N ASN A 86 1.25 -8.56 8.83
CA ASN A 86 1.99 -9.82 9.00
C ASN A 86 3.52 -9.64 8.89
N TRP A 87 3.97 -8.82 7.94
CA TRP A 87 5.38 -8.51 7.79
C TRP A 87 5.95 -7.72 8.98
N ALA A 88 5.21 -6.75 9.51
CA ALA A 88 5.60 -5.98 10.68
C ALA A 88 5.68 -6.84 11.94
N ASP A 89 4.70 -7.71 12.17
CA ASP A 89 4.69 -8.64 13.31
C ASP A 89 5.86 -9.61 13.23
N SER A 90 6.15 -10.13 12.03
CA SER A 90 7.29 -11.01 11.79
C SER A 90 8.62 -10.29 12.06
N LYS A 91 8.75 -9.03 11.62
CA LYS A 91 9.93 -8.19 11.93
C LYS A 91 10.09 -7.90 13.42
N ARG A 92 9.00 -7.87 14.18
CA ARG A 92 9.00 -7.70 15.65
C ARG A 92 9.18 -9.02 16.41
N GLY A 93 9.24 -10.17 15.72
CA GLY A 93 9.41 -11.48 16.33
C GLY A 93 8.14 -12.09 16.93
N GLU A 94 6.97 -11.48 16.73
CA GLU A 94 5.68 -11.96 17.26
C GLU A 94 5.05 -13.09 16.42
N ARG A 95 5.54 -13.28 15.20
CA ARG A 95 5.24 -14.45 14.37
C ARG A 95 6.50 -15.08 13.81
N LYS A 96 6.63 -16.39 14.02
CA LYS A 96 7.53 -17.23 13.24
C LYS A 96 6.90 -17.44 11.87
N GLY A 97 7.60 -17.01 10.82
CA GLY A 97 7.23 -17.31 9.44
C GLY A 97 7.26 -18.80 9.17
#